data_AF-A0A6H0QCA1-F1
#
_entry.id   AF-A0A6H0QCA1-F1
#
_cell.length_a   1.000
_cell.length_b   1.000
_cell.length_c   1.000
_cell.angle_alpha   90.00
_cell.angle_beta   90.00
_cell.angle_gamma   90.00
#
_symmetry.space_group_name_H-M   'P 1'
#
loop_
_entity.id
_entity.type
_entity.pdbx_description
1 polymer ?
#
loop_
_entity_poly.entity_id
_entity_poly.type
_entity_poly.pdbx_seq_one_letter_code
_entity_poly.pdbx_strand_id
1 'polypeptide(L)'
;MMLDTGSKTKNIKAQIFGGAFNPEISEKDIGNQNAEIAKKILKKNGINIISEDIGGQIGRKVIFNTKTNEILVIKVEKLRKEDWFPYNNER
;
A
#
# COMPACT_ATOMS: atom_id res chain seq x y z
N MET A 1 3.08 2.20 17.09
CA MET A 1 2.85 0.74 16.93
C MET A 1 4.05 -0.10 16.48
N MET A 2 5.16 0.40 15.89
CA MET A 2 6.42 -0.38 15.79
C MET A 2 7.49 0.10 16.77
N LEU A 3 7.58 1.43 16.94
CA LEU A 3 8.48 2.04 17.92
C LEU A 3 8.07 1.67 19.35
N ASP A 4 6.77 1.74 19.66
CA ASP A 4 6.22 1.39 20.98
C ASP A 4 6.41 -0.08 21.34
N THR A 5 6.59 -0.96 20.35
CA THR A 5 6.87 -2.38 20.55
C THR A 5 8.38 -2.69 20.54
N GLY A 6 9.23 -1.67 20.66
CA GLY A 6 10.68 -1.80 20.81
C GLY A 6 11.51 -1.74 19.52
N SER A 7 10.89 -1.48 18.37
CA SER A 7 11.66 -1.33 17.12
C SER A 7 12.47 -0.03 17.13
N LYS A 8 13.71 -0.09 16.67
CA LYS A 8 14.52 1.10 16.41
C LYS A 8 14.19 1.62 15.01
N THR A 9 13.99 2.93 14.85
CA THR A 9 13.69 3.57 13.56
C THR A 9 14.61 3.11 12.43
N LYS A 10 15.92 3.01 12.69
CA LYS A 10 16.94 2.55 11.73
C LYS A 10 16.74 1.13 11.20
N ASN A 11 15.95 0.31 11.90
CA ASN A 11 15.61 -1.06 11.50
C ASN A 11 14.28 -1.13 10.73
N ILE A 12 13.53 -0.02 10.66
CA ILE A 12 12.26 0.05 9.96
C ILE A 12 12.53 0.46 8.51
N LYS A 13 11.91 -0.28 7.58
CA LYS A 13 11.90 0.01 6.16
C LYS A 13 10.46 0.15 5.69
N ALA A 14 10.22 0.98 4.68
CA ALA A 14 8.90 1.22 4.13
C ALA A 14 8.83 0.81 2.66
N GLN A 15 7.69 0.26 2.28
CA GLN A 15 7.27 0.03 0.90
C GLN A 15 5.91 0.70 0.73
N ILE A 16 5.72 1.49 -0.33
CA ILE A 16 4.48 2.25 -0.55
C ILE A 16 3.71 1.65 -1.73
N PHE A 17 2.42 1.38 -1.56
CA PHE A 17 1.56 0.82 -2.60
C PHE A 17 0.26 1.62 -2.74
N GLY A 18 -0.28 1.70 -3.94
CA GLY A 18 -1.62 2.24 -4.17
C GLY A 18 -1.62 3.61 -4.84
N GLY A 19 -2.53 4.49 -4.43
CA GLY A 19 -2.64 5.82 -5.01
C GLY A 19 -2.99 5.84 -6.51
N ALA A 20 -3.72 4.84 -7.00
CA ALA A 20 -4.27 4.90 -8.35
C ALA A 20 -5.34 5.97 -8.47
N PHE A 21 -5.43 6.59 -9.63
CA PHE A 21 -6.40 7.64 -9.94
C PHE A 21 -7.13 7.29 -11.23
N ASN A 22 -8.44 7.10 -11.12
CA ASN A 22 -9.31 6.94 -12.27
C ASN A 22 -10.17 8.22 -12.44
N PRO A 23 -9.91 9.03 -13.49
CA PRO A 23 -10.67 10.24 -13.79
C PRO A 23 -12.17 10.00 -14.02
N GLU A 24 -12.57 8.80 -14.41
CA GLU A 24 -13.98 8.43 -14.61
C GLU A 24 -14.70 8.21 -13.28
N ILE A 25 -13.97 7.89 -12.20
CA ILE A 25 -14.51 7.58 -10.88
C ILE A 25 -14.38 8.78 -9.93
N SER A 26 -13.34 9.61 -10.10
CA SER A 26 -13.08 10.75 -9.26
C SER A 26 -12.50 11.92 -10.06
N GLU A 27 -12.92 13.14 -9.74
CA GLU A 27 -12.38 14.36 -10.35
C GLU A 27 -11.02 14.77 -9.77
N LYS A 28 -10.64 14.22 -8.61
CA LYS A 28 -9.42 14.60 -7.88
C LYS A 28 -8.50 13.41 -7.67
N ASP A 29 -7.22 13.63 -7.92
CA ASP A 29 -6.17 12.65 -7.65
C ASP A 29 -5.78 12.65 -6.16
N ILE A 30 -6.69 12.14 -5.32
CA ILE A 30 -6.45 11.93 -3.88
C ILE A 30 -5.37 10.85 -3.69
N GLY A 31 -5.23 9.93 -4.64
CA GLY A 31 -4.23 8.87 -4.61
C GLY A 31 -2.80 9.40 -4.56
N ASN A 32 -2.48 10.34 -5.46
CA ASN A 32 -1.19 11.02 -5.48
C ASN A 32 -0.97 11.88 -4.22
N GLN A 33 -2.01 12.60 -3.76
CA GLN A 33 -1.91 13.39 -2.52
C GLN A 33 -1.55 12.51 -1.31
N ASN A 34 -2.19 11.35 -1.18
CA ASN A 34 -1.91 10.39 -0.12
C ASN A 34 -0.48 9.82 -0.21
N ALA A 35 -0.03 9.48 -1.42
CA ALA A 35 1.33 8.99 -1.65
C ALA A 35 2.37 10.04 -1.23
N GLU A 36 2.18 11.30 -1.60
CA GLU A 36 3.08 12.40 -1.22
C GLU A 36 3.10 12.66 0.29
N ILE A 37 1.95 12.61 0.95
CA ILE A 37 1.88 12.73 2.42
C ILE A 37 2.62 11.56 3.09
N ALA A 38 2.42 10.33 2.61
CA ALA A 38 3.11 9.15 3.15
C ALA A 38 4.63 9.31 3.04
N LYS A 39 5.15 9.72 1.88
CA LYS A 39 6.59 9.99 1.68
C LYS A 39 7.11 11.03 2.65
N LYS A 40 6.40 12.15 2.81
CA LYS A 40 6.78 13.24 3.73
C LYS A 40 6.86 12.74 5.17
N ILE A 41 5.87 11.97 5.62
CA ILE A 41 5.85 11.43 6.99
C ILE A 41 6.99 10.43 7.18
N LEU A 42 7.21 9.50 6.27
CA LEU A 42 8.29 8.51 6.36
C LEU A 42 9.67 9.18 6.40
N LYS A 43 9.90 10.16 5.51
CA LYS A 43 11.14 10.95 5.48
C LYS A 43 11.35 11.74 6.78
N LYS A 44 10.30 12.41 7.29
CA LYS A 44 10.36 13.16 8.55
C LYS A 44 10.75 12.26 9.73
N ASN A 45 10.32 11.01 9.70
CA ASN A 45 10.64 10.02 10.73
C ASN A 45 11.94 9.26 10.48
N GLY A 46 12.70 9.58 9.42
CA GLY A 46 13.95 8.89 9.09
C GLY A 46 13.77 7.42 8.69
N ILE A 47 12.59 7.05 8.20
CA ILE A 47 12.30 5.69 7.73
C ILE A 47 12.63 5.60 6.25
N ASN A 48 13.50 4.66 5.89
CA ASN A 48 13.93 4.49 4.51
C ASN A 48 12.84 3.83 3.66
N ILE A 49 12.49 4.45 2.54
CA ILE A 49 11.58 3.88 1.54
C ILE A 49 12.42 3.01 0.59
N ILE A 50 12.18 1.71 0.59
CA ILE A 50 12.96 0.73 -0.21
C ILE A 50 12.27 0.35 -1.52
N SER A 51 10.97 0.61 -1.66
CA SER A 51 10.23 0.40 -2.90
C SER A 51 8.92 1.20 -2.91
N GLU A 52 8.43 1.47 -4.13
CA GLU A 52 7.16 2.15 -4.35
C GLU A 52 6.47 1.55 -5.59
N ASP A 53 5.21 1.14 -5.45
CA ASP A 53 4.28 0.90 -6.56
C ASP A 53 3.04 1.77 -6.33
N ILE A 54 3.18 3.04 -6.74
CA ILE A 54 2.19 4.10 -6.57
C ILE A 54 1.67 4.63 -7.92
N GLY A 55 0.51 5.30 -7.93
CA GLY A 55 -0.07 5.90 -9.14
C GLY A 55 -0.80 4.89 -10.03
N GLY A 56 -0.87 5.18 -11.33
CA GLY A 56 -1.62 4.38 -12.31
C GLY A 56 -3.14 4.64 -12.27
N GLN A 57 -3.89 3.99 -13.15
CA GLN A 57 -5.33 4.23 -13.32
C GLN A 57 -6.24 3.14 -12.74
N ILE A 58 -5.66 2.01 -12.34
CA ILE A 58 -6.41 0.85 -11.82
C ILE A 58 -5.99 0.53 -10.39
N GLY A 59 -6.96 0.03 -9.62
CA GLY A 59 -6.74 -0.39 -8.25
C GLY A 59 -5.73 -1.52 -8.13
N ARG A 60 -5.28 -1.78 -6.90
CA ARG A 60 -4.37 -2.89 -6.60
C ARG A 60 -4.82 -3.64 -5.37
N LYS A 61 -4.71 -4.96 -5.41
CA LYS A 61 -4.75 -5.84 -4.26
C LYS A 61 -3.32 -6.13 -3.83
N VAL A 62 -3.04 -5.90 -2.54
CA VAL A 62 -1.71 -6.12 -1.94
C VAL A 62 -1.80 -7.24 -0.93
N ILE A 63 -0.95 -8.24 -1.07
CA ILE A 63 -0.79 -9.32 -0.10
C ILE A 63 0.61 -9.22 0.47
N PHE A 64 0.70 -8.96 1.77
CA PHE A 64 1.97 -8.81 2.48
C PHE A 64 2.24 -10.01 3.37
N ASN A 65 3.33 -10.73 3.08
CA ASN A 65 3.82 -11.79 3.93
C ASN A 65 4.65 -11.18 5.07
N THR A 66 4.06 -11.07 6.26
CA THR A 66 4.70 -10.46 7.43
C THR A 66 5.90 -11.26 7.97
N LYS A 67 6.05 -12.54 7.57
CA LYS A 67 7.18 -13.39 7.97
C LYS A 67 8.40 -13.19 7.08
N THR A 68 8.22 -13.04 5.77
CA THR A 68 9.32 -12.92 4.79
C THR A 68 9.54 -11.50 4.28
N ASN A 69 8.58 -10.61 4.51
CA ASN A 69 8.46 -9.27 3.93
C ASN A 69 8.20 -9.24 2.41
N GLU A 70 7.85 -10.38 1.81
CA GLU A 70 7.46 -10.45 0.41
C GLU A 70 6.09 -9.82 0.18
N ILE A 71 5.93 -9.19 -0.99
CA ILE A 71 4.70 -8.52 -1.38
C ILE A 71 4.27 -9.00 -2.75
N LEU A 72 3.03 -9.45 -2.85
CA LEU A 72 2.35 -9.69 -4.12
C LEU A 72 1.41 -8.53 -4.41
N VAL A 73 1.59 -7.92 -5.58
CA VAL A 73 0.74 -6.84 -6.07
C VAL A 73 -0.03 -7.33 -7.28
N ILE A 74 -1.35 -7.25 -7.23
CA ILE A 74 -2.24 -7.63 -8.32
C ILE A 74 -3.03 -6.40 -8.72
N LYS A 75 -2.84 -5.90 -9.94
CA LYS A 75 -3.62 -4.79 -10.47
C LYS A 75 -5.00 -5.30 -10.89
N VAL A 76 -6.05 -4.61 -10.46
CA VAL A 76 -7.44 -5.04 -10.65
C VAL A 76 -8.32 -3.84 -11.00
N GLU A 77 -9.20 -4.01 -11.98
CA GLU A 77 -10.22 -3.01 -12.33
C GLU A 77 -11.35 -2.98 -11.29
N LYS A 78 -11.71 -4.15 -10.76
CA LYS A 78 -12.76 -4.32 -9.76
C LYS A 78 -12.29 -5.28 -8.66
N LEU A 79 -12.34 -4.82 -7.42
CA LEU A 79 -12.17 -5.69 -6.26
C LEU A 79 -13.45 -6.50 -6.07
N ARG A 80 -13.32 -7.83 -6.00
CA ARG A 80 -14.44 -8.72 -5.76
C ARG A 80 -14.48 -9.09 -4.28
N LYS A 81 -15.64 -9.52 -3.78
CA LYS A 81 -15.79 -9.88 -2.37
C LYS A 81 -14.93 -11.10 -2.02
N GLU A 82 -14.81 -12.02 -2.98
CA GLU A 82 -14.06 -13.27 -2.93
C GLU A 82 -12.55 -13.03 -2.90
N ASP A 83 -12.09 -11.82 -3.23
CA ASP A 83 -10.67 -11.46 -3.13
C ASP A 83 -10.21 -11.26 -1.67
N TRP A 84 -11.13 -11.08 -0.72
CA TRP A 84 -10.82 -10.77 0.68
C TRP A 84 -10.95 -11.99 1.59
N PHE A 85 -10.11 -12.07 2.62
CA PHE A 85 -10.23 -13.07 3.68
C PHE A 85 -11.34 -12.67 4.69
N PRO A 86 -12.15 -13.61 5.19
CA PRO A 86 -12.19 -15.03 4.82
C PRO A 86 -12.74 -15.20 3.40
N TYR A 87 -12.05 -16.03 2.61
CA TYR A 87 -12.44 -16.28 1.23
C TYR A 87 -13.77 -17.04 1.22
N ASN A 88 -14.76 -16.53 0.46
CA ASN A 88 -16.02 -17.25 0.26
C ASN A 88 -15.73 -18.53 -0.53
N ASN A 89 -15.97 -19.69 0.09
CA ASN A 89 -15.73 -21.02 -0.50
C ASN A 89 -16.86 -21.49 -1.44
N GLU A 90 -17.68 -20.58 -1.97
CA GLU A 90 -18.68 -20.94 -2.96
C GLU A 90 -17.97 -21.12 -4.32
N ARG A 91 -17.52 -22.36 -4.55
CA ARG A 91 -17.16 -22.87 -5.87
C ARG A 91 -18.42 -23.10 -6.70
#